data_AF-A0A364GTY5-F1
#
_entry.id   AF-A0A364GTY5-F1
#
_cell.length_a   1.000
_cell.length_b   1.000
_cell.length_c   1.000
_cell.angle_alpha   90.00
_cell.angle_beta   90.00
_cell.angle_gamma   90.00
#
_symmetry.space_group_name_H-M   'P 1'
#
loop_
_entity.id
_entity.type
_entity.pdbx_description
1 polymer ?
#
loop_
_entity_poly.entity_id
_entity_poly.type
_entity_poly.pdbx_seq_one_letter_code
_entity_poly.pdbx_strand_id
1 'polypeptide(L)'
;MTQTDLLSYLVTSQLAARMRSGAWLTTSQLVGALRAWLACQHAECDWLDRIRIAHASATIAQEIYEIAIAHGDPHSGERVRLDAHSPELQALRARCDALLQRIDGGRDVGAR
;
A
#
# COMPACT_ATOMS: atom_id res chain seq x y z
N MET A 1 -16.63 -4.75 4.36
CA MET A 1 -15.21 -4.56 4.70
C MET A 1 -14.36 -5.05 3.54
N THR A 2 -13.46 -4.24 3.01
CA THR A 2 -12.85 -4.50 1.69
C THR A 2 -11.35 -4.80 1.78
N GLN A 3 -10.83 -5.61 0.84
CA GLN A 3 -9.39 -5.84 0.69
C GLN A 3 -8.62 -4.53 0.44
N THR A 4 -9.28 -3.54 -0.17
CA THR A 4 -8.77 -2.19 -0.38
C THR A 4 -8.45 -1.48 0.94
N ASP A 5 -9.28 -1.65 1.98
CA ASP A 5 -9.04 -1.04 3.28
C ASP A 5 -7.80 -1.62 3.96
N LEU A 6 -7.62 -2.96 3.88
CA LEU A 6 -6.43 -3.64 4.39
C LEU A 6 -5.19 -3.21 3.60
N LEU A 7 -5.26 -3.16 2.27
CA LEU A 7 -4.16 -2.72 1.42
C LEU A 7 -3.74 -1.28 1.78
N SER A 8 -4.70 -0.36 1.88
CA SER A 8 -4.47 1.03 2.24
C SER A 8 -3.82 1.17 3.62
N TYR A 9 -4.29 0.40 4.60
CA TYR A 9 -3.69 0.36 5.93
C TYR A 9 -2.22 -0.11 5.90
N LEU A 10 -1.91 -1.16 5.14
CA LEU A 10 -0.55 -1.68 5.05
C LEU A 10 0.39 -0.75 4.30
N VAL A 11 -0.08 -0.13 3.20
CA VAL A 11 0.69 0.91 2.48
C VAL A 11 1.02 2.07 3.42
N THR A 12 0.02 2.55 4.18
CA THR A 12 0.21 3.62 5.15
C THR A 12 1.20 3.22 6.24
N SER A 13 1.13 1.98 6.73
CA SER A 13 2.05 1.45 7.74
C SER A 13 3.49 1.36 7.23
N GLN A 14 3.68 0.96 5.97
CA GLN A 14 4.98 0.92 5.29
C GLN A 14 5.59 2.31 5.15
N LEU A 15 4.81 3.27 4.63
CA LEU A 15 5.25 4.66 4.49
C LEU A 15 5.58 5.28 5.85
N ALA A 16 4.75 5.05 6.85
CA ALA A 16 4.97 5.57 8.19
C ALA A 16 6.23 4.96 8.84
N ALA A 17 6.53 3.68 8.59
CA ALA A 17 7.81 3.09 9.00
C ALA A 17 8.99 3.77 8.29
N ARG A 18 8.93 3.89 6.96
CA ARG A 18 9.98 4.51 6.16
C ARG A 18 10.26 5.96 6.59
N MET A 19 9.23 6.74 6.87
CA MET A 19 9.36 8.13 7.31
C MET A 19 9.91 8.26 8.74
N ARG A 20 9.58 7.34 9.65
CA ARG A 20 10.00 7.43 11.06
C ARG A 20 11.39 6.86 11.31
N SER A 21 11.70 5.71 10.72
CA SER A 21 12.94 4.97 11.00
C SER A 21 13.92 4.97 9.82
N GLY A 22 13.52 5.49 8.66
CA GLY A 22 14.31 5.35 7.44
C GLY A 22 14.30 3.93 6.87
N ALA A 23 13.53 2.99 7.43
CA ALA A 23 13.46 1.60 6.98
C ALA A 23 12.03 1.17 6.68
N TRP A 24 11.87 0.30 5.67
CA TRP A 24 10.61 -0.38 5.41
C TRP A 24 10.30 -1.41 6.49
N LEU A 25 9.04 -1.81 6.61
CA LEU A 25 8.66 -2.91 7.51
C LEU A 25 9.35 -4.20 7.06
N THR A 26 9.97 -4.88 8.01
CA THR A 26 10.40 -6.28 7.82
C THR A 26 9.19 -7.17 7.56
N THR A 27 9.40 -8.35 6.97
CA THR A 27 8.34 -9.32 6.72
C THR A 27 7.55 -9.65 7.99
N SER A 28 8.23 -9.83 9.12
CA SER A 28 7.59 -10.11 10.41
C SER A 28 6.72 -8.95 10.89
N GLN A 29 7.17 -7.71 10.74
CA GLN A 29 6.39 -6.52 11.11
C GLN A 29 5.18 -6.33 10.19
N LEU A 30 5.35 -6.59 8.89
CA LEU A 30 4.27 -6.51 7.91
C LEU A 30 3.18 -7.56 8.19
N VAL A 31 3.58 -8.81 8.44
CA VAL A 31 2.66 -9.88 8.85
C VAL A 31 1.99 -9.55 10.19
N GLY A 32 2.73 -8.96 11.12
CA GLY A 32 2.20 -8.48 12.40
C GLY A 32 1.13 -7.41 12.22
N ALA A 33 1.38 -6.39 11.41
CA ALA A 33 0.43 -5.33 11.09
C ALA A 33 -0.83 -5.87 10.41
N LEU A 34 -0.67 -6.79 9.45
CA LEU A 34 -1.79 -7.45 8.77
C LEU A 34 -2.67 -8.21 9.77
N ARG A 35 -2.06 -9.02 10.65
CA ARG A 35 -2.80 -9.79 11.66
C ARG A 35 -3.50 -8.90 12.67
N ALA A 36 -2.82 -7.84 13.13
CA ALA A 36 -3.40 -6.86 14.05
C ALA A 36 -4.64 -6.19 13.44
N TRP A 37 -4.56 -5.78 12.17
CA TRP A 37 -5.68 -5.16 11.48
C TRP A 37 -6.87 -6.12 11.34
N LEU A 38 -6.63 -7.36 10.89
CA LEU A 38 -7.69 -8.38 10.76
C LEU A 38 -8.36 -8.66 12.11
N ALA A 39 -7.59 -8.75 13.19
CA ALA A 39 -8.10 -8.95 14.53
C ALA A 39 -8.96 -7.76 15.01
N CYS A 40 -8.50 -6.53 14.84
CA CYS A 40 -9.26 -5.32 15.22
C CYS A 40 -10.59 -5.23 14.48
N GLN A 41 -10.59 -5.59 13.19
CA GLN A 41 -11.74 -5.46 12.34
C GLN A 41 -12.64 -6.70 12.30
N HIS A 42 -12.32 -7.74 13.09
CA HIS A 42 -13.04 -9.02 13.11
C HIS A 42 -13.25 -9.63 11.71
N ALA A 43 -12.23 -9.49 10.86
CA ALA A 43 -12.30 -9.87 9.46
C ALA A 43 -11.43 -11.09 9.17
N GLU A 44 -11.95 -11.94 8.29
CA GLU A 44 -11.18 -13.02 7.70
C GLU A 44 -10.71 -12.64 6.29
N CYS A 45 -9.52 -13.10 5.94
CA CYS A 45 -8.92 -12.94 4.63
C CYS A 45 -8.26 -14.26 4.28
N ASP A 46 -8.42 -14.76 3.06
CA ASP A 46 -7.76 -15.99 2.64
C ASP A 46 -6.23 -15.85 2.72
N TRP A 47 -5.53 -16.94 3.02
CA TRP A 47 -4.08 -16.91 3.23
C TRP A 47 -3.33 -16.47 1.96
N LEU A 48 -3.81 -16.82 0.77
CA LEU A 48 -3.20 -16.41 -0.50
C LEU A 48 -3.42 -14.91 -0.74
N ASP A 49 -4.63 -14.42 -0.44
CA ASP A 49 -4.96 -13.00 -0.53
C ASP A 49 -4.11 -12.17 0.44
N ARG A 50 -3.85 -12.67 1.66
CA ARG A 50 -2.96 -12.01 2.62
C ARG A 50 -1.55 -11.82 2.04
N ILE A 51 -1.02 -12.83 1.34
CA ILE A 51 0.31 -12.76 0.71
C ILE A 51 0.29 -11.74 -0.44
N ARG A 52 -0.72 -11.80 -1.31
CA ARG A 52 -0.87 -10.88 -2.44
C ARG A 52 -0.99 -9.42 -1.98
N ILE A 53 -1.83 -9.17 -0.97
CA ILE A 53 -2.04 -7.85 -0.40
C ILE A 53 -0.77 -7.34 0.30
N ALA A 54 -0.09 -8.18 1.07
CA ALA A 54 1.17 -7.81 1.72
C ALA A 54 2.24 -7.42 0.68
N HIS A 55 2.39 -8.20 -0.38
CA HIS A 55 3.33 -7.89 -1.46
C HIS A 55 2.95 -6.60 -2.20
N ALA A 56 1.69 -6.45 -2.60
CA ALA A 56 1.19 -5.23 -3.26
C ALA A 56 1.40 -3.98 -2.39
N SER A 57 1.20 -4.10 -1.08
CA SER A 57 1.39 -2.97 -0.16
C SER A 57 2.83 -2.45 -0.13
N ALA A 58 3.82 -3.34 -0.19
CA ALA A 58 5.23 -2.97 -0.21
C ALA A 58 5.60 -2.29 -1.54
N THR A 59 5.16 -2.86 -2.65
CA THR A 59 5.39 -2.30 -3.99
C THR A 59 4.78 -0.91 -4.13
N ILE A 60 3.51 -0.74 -3.76
CA ILE A 60 2.81 0.54 -3.85
C ILE A 60 3.47 1.58 -2.94
N ALA A 61 3.82 1.22 -1.70
CA ALA A 61 4.49 2.14 -0.79
C ALA A 61 5.85 2.62 -1.32
N GLN A 62 6.62 1.71 -1.93
CA GLN A 62 7.89 2.03 -2.58
C GLN A 62 7.69 3.01 -3.74
N GLU A 63 6.75 2.74 -4.65
CA GLU A 63 6.43 3.62 -5.78
C GLU A 63 5.98 5.02 -5.30
N ILE A 64 5.11 5.09 -4.29
CA ILE A 64 4.67 6.36 -3.68
C ILE A 64 5.87 7.15 -3.15
N TYR A 65 6.75 6.49 -2.41
CA TYR A 65 7.89 7.13 -1.80
C TYR A 65 8.90 7.61 -2.84
N GLU A 66 9.17 6.82 -3.88
CA GLU A 66 10.04 7.21 -4.99
C GLU A 66 9.52 8.46 -5.72
N ILE A 67 8.21 8.51 -6.02
CA ILE A 67 7.58 9.69 -6.60
C ILE A 67 7.73 10.88 -5.66
N ALA A 68 7.46 10.71 -4.36
CA ALA A 68 7.57 11.78 -3.38
C ALA A 68 9.01 12.32 -3.24
N ILE A 69 10.03 11.46 -3.35
CA ILE A 69 11.44 11.87 -3.32
C ILE A 69 11.89 12.51 -4.63
N ALA A 70 11.41 12.02 -5.78
CA ALA A 70 11.75 12.60 -7.08
C ALA A 70 11.19 14.02 -7.27
N HIS A 71 10.07 14.34 -6.61
CA HIS A 71 9.37 15.62 -6.74
C HIS A 71 9.45 16.50 -5.49
N GLY A 72 9.87 15.95 -4.35
CA GLY A 72 10.13 16.70 -3.13
C GLY A 72 11.57 17.17 -3.10
N ASP A 73 11.79 18.49 -2.96
CA ASP A 73 13.11 19.02 -2.64
C ASP A 73 13.64 18.31 -1.36
N PRO A 74 14.73 17.53 -1.45
CA PRO A 74 15.28 16.79 -0.30
C PRO A 74 15.74 17.70 0.85
N HIS A 75 15.86 19.02 0.61
CA HIS A 75 16.38 20.00 1.56
C HIS A 75 15.31 20.88 2.21
N SER A 76 14.06 20.88 1.76
CA SER A 76 13.11 21.92 2.20
C SER A 76 12.57 21.68 3.61
N GLY A 77 12.60 20.45 4.14
CA GLY A 77 11.97 20.12 5.42
C GLY A 77 10.46 20.47 5.47
N GLU A 78 9.90 20.84 4.32
CA GLU A 78 8.52 21.26 4.18
C GLU A 78 7.70 20.01 3.89
N ARG A 79 6.65 19.80 4.68
CA ARG A 79 5.69 18.73 4.43
C ARG A 79 5.09 18.98 3.04
N VAL A 80 5.59 18.27 2.03
CA VAL A 80 5.07 18.33 0.67
C VAL A 80 3.59 18.00 0.73
N ARG A 81 2.76 19.03 0.63
CA ARG A 81 1.33 18.88 0.40
C ARG A 81 1.19 18.46 -1.05
N LEU A 82 1.21 17.15 -1.30
CA LEU A 82 0.89 16.60 -2.61
C LEU A 82 -0.51 17.08 -2.98
N ASP A 83 -0.61 17.90 -4.02
CA ASP A 83 -1.89 18.29 -4.59
C ASP A 83 -2.58 17.04 -5.13
N ALA A 84 -3.81 16.82 -4.69
CA ALA A 84 -4.63 15.67 -5.07
C ALA A 84 -4.89 15.63 -6.60
N HIS A 85 -4.71 16.75 -7.27
CA HIS A 85 -4.88 16.91 -8.71
C HIS A 85 -3.57 16.89 -9.51
N SER A 86 -2.43 16.62 -8.86
CA SER A 86 -1.16 16.47 -9.58
C SER A 86 -1.23 15.28 -10.56
N PRO A 87 -0.72 15.45 -11.79
CA PRO A 87 -0.76 14.39 -12.81
C PRO A 87 0.00 13.13 -12.35
N GLU A 88 0.99 13.26 -11.48
CA GLU A 88 1.75 12.16 -10.90
C GLU A 88 0.92 11.37 -9.87
N LEU A 89 0.14 12.05 -9.01
CA LEU A 89 -0.75 11.38 -8.07
C LEU A 89 -1.93 10.71 -8.79
N GLN A 90 -2.40 11.29 -9.90
CA GLN A 90 -3.36 10.65 -10.79
C GLN A 90 -2.78 9.41 -11.46
N ALA A 91 -1.53 9.46 -11.93
CA ALA A 91 -0.85 8.31 -12.53
C ALA A 91 -0.65 7.18 -11.52
N LEU A 92 -0.25 7.52 -10.29
CA LEU A 92 -0.18 6.57 -9.18
C LEU A 92 -1.56 5.97 -8.87
N ARG A 93 -2.61 6.79 -8.82
CA ARG A 93 -3.97 6.31 -8.54
C ARG A 93 -4.46 5.35 -9.63
N ALA A 94 -4.24 5.68 -10.90
CA ALA A 94 -4.53 4.79 -12.02
C ALA A 94 -3.76 3.46 -11.95
N ARG A 95 -2.51 3.50 -11.47
CA ARG A 95 -1.67 2.30 -11.32
C ARG A 95 -2.11 1.43 -10.13
N CYS A 96 -2.48 2.04 -9.00
CA CYS A 96 -3.12 1.36 -7.88
C CYS A 96 -4.44 0.72 -8.30
N ASP A 97 -5.28 1.43 -9.05
CA ASP A 97 -6.55 0.91 -9.57
C ASP A 97 -6.31 -0.27 -10.52
N ALA A 98 -5.30 -0.19 -11.41
CA ALA A 98 -4.94 -1.30 -12.29
C ALA A 98 -4.41 -2.53 -11.52
N LEU A 99 -3.63 -2.33 -10.46
CA LEU A 99 -3.16 -3.42 -9.59
C LEU A 99 -4.31 -4.08 -8.84
N LEU A 100 -5.26 -3.28 -8.32
CA LEU A 100 -6.47 -3.77 -7.68
C LEU A 100 -7.34 -4.57 -8.67
N GLN A 101 -7.55 -4.06 -9.88
CA GLN A 101 -8.27 -4.78 -10.93
C GLN A 101 -7.61 -6.10 -11.34
N ARG A 102 -6.28 -6.21 -11.30
CA ARG A 102 -5.59 -7.49 -11.55
C ARG A 102 -5.79 -8.48 -10.41
N ILE A 103 -5.82 -8.02 -9.17
CA ILE A 103 -6.09 -8.86 -7.99
C ILE A 103 -7.54 -9.38 -8.07
N ASP A 104 -8.50 -8.52 -8.42
CA ASP A 104 -9.90 -8.90 -8.53
C ASP A 104 -10.21 -9.71 -9.80
N GLY A 105 -9.59 -9.40 -10.94
CA GLY A 105 -9.73 -10.17 -12.18
C GLY A 105 -9.10 -11.56 -12.11
N GLY A 106 -8.11 -11.76 -11.22
CA GLY A 106 -7.59 -13.09 -10.89
C GLY A 106 -8.57 -13.97 -10.10
N ARG A 107 -9.65 -13.38 -9.57
CA ARG A 107 -10.73 -14.08 -8.86
C ARG A 107 -11.73 -14.74 -9.82
N ASP A 108 -11.88 -14.22 -11.04
CA ASP A 108 -12.81 -14.74 -12.06
C ASP A 108 -12.30 -16.01 -12.77
N VAL A 109 -10.97 -16.24 -12.77
CA VAL A 109 -10.36 -17.43 -13.40
C VAL A 109 -10.36 -18.65 -12.47
N GLY A 110 -10.70 -18.48 -11.18
CA GLY A 110 -10.80 -19.56 -10.20
C GLY A 110 -12.22 -20.13 -10.00
N ALA A 111 -13.22 -19.57 -10.70
CA ALA A 111 -14.62 -19.98 -10.61
C ALA A 111 -15.14 -20.51 -11.95
N ARG A 112 -14.44 -21.48 -12.56
CA ARG A 112 -15.07 -22.40 -13.51
C ARG A 112 -14.29 -23.70 -13.70
#